data_AF-A0A496L8U3-F1
#
_entry.id   AF-A0A496L8U3-F1
#
_cell.length_a   1.000
_cell.length_b   1.000
_cell.length_c   1.000
_cell.angle_alpha   90.00
_cell.angle_beta   90.00
_cell.angle_gamma   90.00
#
_symmetry.space_group_name_H-M   'P 1'
#
loop_
_entity.id
_entity.type
_entity.pdbx_description
1 polymer ?
#
loop_
_entity_poly.entity_id
_entity_poly.type
_entity_poly.pdbx_seq_one_letter_code
_entity_poly.pdbx_strand_id
1 'polypeptide(L)'
;MEKSENQILNIFIIANNRVMQAMKHNFDFERCSDENPFLIPEGYFEEFNKKIGKIIAHPRHPSLTERLRQYRYVAAAAAAVLILVAGAFFVEDYFHTPQSEQQRAKVADYNDSINQILIDETSESLIEDYVIAEAN
;
A
#
# COMPACT_ATOMS: atom_id res chain seq x y z
N MET A 1 10.63 70.10 -24.45
CA MET A 1 9.93 69.84 -23.17
C MET A 1 8.43 69.71 -23.39
N GLU A 2 7.79 70.62 -24.11
CA GLU A 2 6.33 70.60 -24.37
C GLU A 2 5.78 69.30 -25.03
N LYS A 3 6.53 68.70 -25.97
CA LYS A 3 6.10 67.46 -26.65
C LYS A 3 6.07 66.23 -25.72
N SER A 4 6.96 66.15 -24.74
CA SER A 4 6.99 65.03 -23.77
C SER A 4 5.88 65.16 -22.72
N GLU A 5 5.55 66.38 -22.31
CA GLU A 5 4.45 66.63 -21.37
C GLU A 5 3.08 66.27 -21.96
N ASN A 6 2.86 66.63 -23.23
CA ASN A 6 1.66 66.25 -23.97
C ASN A 6 1.51 64.72 -24.15
N GLN A 7 2.62 63.99 -24.30
CA GLN A 7 2.59 62.53 -24.37
C GLN A 7 2.22 61.91 -23.02
N ILE A 8 2.77 62.42 -21.93
CA ILE A 8 2.45 61.94 -20.58
C ILE A 8 0.97 62.19 -20.25
N LEU A 9 0.45 63.38 -20.59
CA LEU A 9 -0.95 63.72 -20.39
C LEU A 9 -1.88 62.79 -21.17
N ASN A 10 -1.54 62.48 -22.43
CA ASN A 10 -2.34 61.58 -23.26
C ASN A 10 -2.33 60.14 -22.70
N ILE A 11 -1.17 59.65 -22.23
CA ILE A 11 -1.08 58.34 -21.58
C ILE A 11 -1.95 58.29 -20.32
N PHE A 12 -1.93 59.34 -19.49
CA PHE A 12 -2.73 59.41 -18.28
C PHE A 12 -4.25 59.39 -18.58
N ILE A 13 -4.68 60.16 -19.58
CA ILE A 13 -6.08 60.18 -20.02
C ILE A 13 -6.50 58.79 -20.54
N ILE A 14 -5.67 58.14 -21.36
CA ILE A 14 -5.95 56.81 -21.89
C ILE A 14 -6.02 55.77 -20.76
N ALA A 15 -5.11 55.83 -19.79
CA ALA A 15 -5.09 54.91 -18.66
C ALA A 15 -6.35 55.06 -17.78
N ASN A 16 -6.74 56.29 -17.46
CA ASN A 16 -7.95 56.55 -16.66
C ASN A 16 -9.23 56.11 -17.37
N ASN A 17 -9.34 56.37 -18.67
CA ASN A 17 -10.50 55.93 -19.46
C ASN A 17 -10.60 54.39 -19.50
N ARG A 18 -9.46 53.69 -19.63
CA ARG A 18 -9.42 52.22 -19.59
C ARG A 18 -9.85 51.66 -18.23
N VAL A 19 -9.37 52.26 -17.14
CA VAL A 19 -9.73 51.86 -15.78
C VAL A 19 -11.22 52.10 -15.52
N MET A 20 -11.77 53.26 -15.92
CA MET A 20 -13.20 53.56 -15.84
C MET A 20 -14.06 52.56 -16.63
N GLN A 21 -13.62 52.18 -17.83
CA GLN A 21 -14.34 51.22 -18.66
C GLN A 21 -14.30 49.80 -18.06
N ALA A 22 -13.17 49.40 -17.47
CA ALA A 22 -13.05 48.11 -16.79
C ALA A 22 -13.89 48.04 -15.50
N MET A 23 -13.98 49.13 -14.73
CA MET A 23 -14.86 49.19 -13.56
C MET A 23 -16.34 49.08 -13.94
N LYS A 24 -16.75 49.76 -15.02
CA LYS A 24 -18.15 49.72 -15.49
C LYS A 24 -18.61 48.33 -15.93
N HIS A 25 -17.71 47.50 -16.48
CA HIS A 25 -18.06 46.14 -16.92
C HIS A 25 -18.05 45.11 -15.78
N ASN A 26 -17.28 45.33 -14.71
CA ASN A 26 -17.11 44.34 -13.65
C ASN A 26 -18.15 44.43 -12.52
N PHE A 27 -18.78 45.59 -12.34
CA PHE A 27 -19.83 45.78 -11.34
C PHE A 27 -21.13 46.24 -11.99
N ASP A 28 -21.96 45.27 -12.33
CA ASP A 28 -23.31 45.48 -12.85
C ASP A 28 -24.29 45.66 -11.68
N PHE A 29 -24.22 46.82 -11.01
CA PHE A 29 -25.13 47.16 -9.90
C PHE A 29 -26.60 47.24 -10.34
N GLU A 30 -26.87 47.39 -11.64
CA GLU A 30 -28.22 47.34 -12.22
C GLU A 30 -28.80 45.91 -12.20
N ARG A 31 -27.99 44.90 -11.88
CA ARG A 31 -28.40 43.52 -11.66
C ARG A 31 -28.67 43.17 -10.21
N CYS A 32 -28.48 44.10 -9.28
CA CYS A 32 -28.90 43.94 -7.90
C CYS A 32 -30.42 44.06 -7.84
N SER A 33 -31.09 42.93 -7.56
CA SER A 33 -32.50 42.91 -7.19
C SER A 33 -32.73 43.86 -6.01
N ASP A 34 -33.84 44.60 -6.01
CA ASP A 34 -34.30 45.38 -4.84
C ASP A 34 -34.66 44.48 -3.65
N GLU A 35 -34.71 43.16 -3.85
CA GLU A 35 -34.92 42.19 -2.80
C GLU A 35 -33.70 42.09 -1.89
N ASN A 36 -33.91 42.29 -0.59
CA ASN A 36 -32.85 42.19 0.40
C ASN A 36 -32.23 40.78 0.38
N PRO A 37 -30.93 40.64 0.03
CA PRO A 37 -30.27 39.35 -0.13
C PRO A 37 -30.02 38.63 1.21
N PHE A 38 -30.28 39.31 2.33
CA PHE A 38 -30.21 38.75 3.68
C PHE A 38 -31.58 38.31 4.21
N LEU A 39 -32.64 38.41 3.41
CA LEU A 39 -33.93 37.82 3.75
C LEU A 39 -33.86 36.31 3.64
N ILE A 40 -34.23 35.66 4.73
CA ILE A 40 -34.34 34.21 4.78
C ILE A 40 -35.69 33.84 4.13
N PRO A 41 -35.76 32.80 3.29
CA PRO A 41 -37.01 32.34 2.71
C PRO A 41 -38.04 31.99 3.79
N GLU A 42 -39.32 32.25 3.50
CA GLU A 42 -40.42 31.86 4.37
C GLU A 42 -40.41 30.34 4.61
N GLY A 43 -40.54 29.90 5.86
CA GLY A 43 -40.57 28.48 6.20
C GLY A 43 -39.20 27.77 6.26
N TYR A 44 -38.08 28.49 6.10
CA TYR A 44 -36.73 27.90 6.11
C TYR A 44 -36.47 27.06 7.37
N PHE A 45 -36.79 27.59 8.55
CA PHE A 45 -36.51 26.91 9.81
C PHE A 45 -37.46 25.73 10.04
N GLU A 46 -38.71 25.82 9.60
CA GLU A 46 -39.70 24.75 9.68
C GLU A 46 -39.29 23.55 8.82
N GLU A 47 -38.84 23.80 7.59
CA GLU A 47 -38.35 22.74 6.70
C GLU A 47 -37.03 22.15 7.20
N PHE A 48 -36.14 22.99 7.72
CA PHE A 48 -34.89 22.55 8.35
C PHE A 48 -35.15 21.62 9.53
N ASN A 49 -36.03 22.01 10.45
CA ASN A 49 -36.39 21.21 11.62
C ASN A 49 -37.03 19.87 11.21
N LYS A 50 -37.89 19.87 10.18
CA LYS A 50 -38.46 18.63 9.62
C LYS A 50 -37.38 17.70 9.04
N LYS A 51 -36.39 18.25 8.30
CA LYS A 51 -35.28 17.49 7.74
C LYS A 51 -34.40 16.88 8.83
N ILE A 52 -34.03 17.66 9.85
CA ILE A 52 -33.25 17.19 10.99
C ILE A 52 -34.00 16.11 11.77
N GLY A 53 -35.29 16.31 12.05
CA GLY A 53 -36.13 15.31 12.70
C GLY A 53 -36.17 13.98 11.94
N LYS A 54 -36.24 14.01 10.61
CA LYS A 54 -36.20 12.80 9.77
C LYS A 54 -34.88 12.05 9.86
N ILE A 55 -33.76 12.77 9.92
CA ILE A 55 -32.40 12.20 10.03
C ILE A 55 -32.20 11.55 11.41
N ILE A 56 -32.68 12.19 12.48
CA ILE A 56 -32.53 11.67 13.85
C ILE A 56 -33.47 10.49 14.10
N ALA A 57 -34.72 10.55 13.61
CA ALA A 57 -35.72 9.52 13.84
C ALA A 57 -35.43 8.19 13.11
N HIS A 58 -34.64 8.23 12.03
CA HIS A 58 -34.24 7.03 11.28
C HIS A 58 -32.72 6.86 11.35
N PRO A 59 -32.17 6.39 12.49
CA PRO A 59 -30.77 6.00 12.54
C PRO A 59 -30.55 4.95 11.45
N ARG A 60 -29.70 5.25 10.47
CA ARG A 60 -29.32 4.28 9.43
C ARG A 60 -28.75 3.07 10.13
N HIS A 61 -29.48 1.96 10.15
CA HIS A 61 -28.94 0.70 10.60
C HIS A 61 -27.79 0.36 9.65
N PRO A 62 -26.54 0.22 10.14
CA PRO A 62 -25.43 -0.12 9.27
C PRO A 62 -25.75 -1.44 8.61
N SER A 63 -25.64 -1.46 7.29
CA SER A 63 -25.91 -2.66 6.50
C SER A 63 -25.00 -3.79 6.95
N LEU A 64 -25.49 -5.04 6.91
CA LEU A 64 -24.66 -6.20 7.27
C LEU A 64 -23.34 -6.23 6.47
N THR A 65 -23.36 -5.72 5.24
CA THR A 65 -22.21 -5.54 4.36
C THR A 65 -21.15 -4.57 4.89
N GLU A 66 -21.56 -3.48 5.56
CA GLU A 66 -20.61 -2.53 6.16
C GLU A 66 -19.94 -3.12 7.41
N ARG A 67 -20.67 -3.92 8.20
CA ARG A 67 -20.10 -4.64 9.35
C ARG A 67 -19.12 -5.73 8.92
N LEU A 68 -19.40 -6.41 7.81
CA LEU A 68 -18.53 -7.49 7.30
C LEU A 68 -17.23 -6.98 6.66
N ARG A 69 -17.16 -5.69 6.29
CA ARG A 69 -15.95 -5.07 5.71
C ARG A 69 -14.73 -5.16 6.64
N GLN A 70 -14.95 -5.11 7.95
CA GLN A 70 -13.89 -5.19 8.97
C GLN A 70 -13.27 -6.59 9.07
N TYR A 71 -14.03 -7.64 8.71
CA TYR A 71 -13.56 -9.03 8.81
C TYR A 71 -12.77 -9.50 7.57
N ARG A 72 -12.66 -8.68 6.51
CA ARG A 72 -11.95 -9.06 5.28
C ARG A 72 -10.47 -9.35 5.52
N TYR A 73 -9.80 -8.53 6.33
CA TYR A 73 -8.38 -8.74 6.67
C TYR A 73 -8.18 -9.91 7.63
N VAL A 74 -9.11 -10.10 8.57
CA VAL A 74 -9.09 -11.24 9.51
C VAL A 74 -9.26 -12.55 8.76
N ALA A 75 -10.21 -12.61 7.82
CA ALA A 75 -10.42 -13.78 6.97
C ALA A 75 -9.20 -14.08 6.08
N ALA A 76 -8.57 -13.06 5.50
CA ALA A 76 -7.35 -13.23 4.70
C ALA A 76 -6.16 -13.75 5.54
N ALA A 77 -5.97 -13.23 6.75
CA ALA A 77 -4.90 -13.69 7.65
C ALA A 77 -5.15 -15.14 8.10
N ALA A 78 -6.39 -15.48 8.46
CA ALA A 78 -6.75 -16.85 8.80
C ALA A 78 -6.54 -17.82 7.63
N ALA A 79 -6.90 -17.43 6.41
CA ALA A 79 -6.66 -18.22 5.21
C ALA A 79 -5.16 -18.42 4.95
N ALA A 80 -4.34 -17.37 5.11
CA ALA A 80 -2.89 -17.48 4.94
C ALA A 80 -2.26 -18.45 5.97
N VAL A 81 -2.70 -18.41 7.22
CA VAL A 81 -2.26 -19.37 8.26
C VAL A 81 -2.69 -20.79 7.90
N LEU A 82 -3.94 -20.99 7.45
CA LEU A 82 -4.42 -22.31 7.02
C LEU A 82 -3.62 -22.85 5.82
N ILE A 83 -3.29 -22.00 4.86
CA ILE A 83 -2.47 -22.38 3.70
C ILE A 83 -1.04 -22.75 4.13
N LEU A 84 -0.43 -22.01 5.05
CA LEU A 84 0.90 -22.34 5.57
C LEU A 84 0.90 -23.66 6.35
N VAL A 85 -0.09 -23.88 7.20
CA VAL A 85 -0.23 -25.12 7.97
C VAL A 85 -0.48 -26.30 7.03
N ALA A 86 -1.47 -26.20 6.14
CA ALA A 86 -1.75 -27.25 5.15
C ALA A 86 -0.52 -27.49 4.27
N GLY A 87 0.13 -26.44 3.77
CA GLY A 87 1.35 -26.53 2.97
C GLY A 87 2.48 -27.29 3.67
N ALA A 88 2.70 -27.04 4.96
CA ALA A 88 3.71 -27.76 5.75
C ALA A 88 3.38 -29.26 5.85
N PHE A 89 2.13 -29.61 6.17
CA PHE A 89 1.67 -31.00 6.24
C PHE A 89 1.77 -31.73 4.89
N PHE A 90 1.37 -31.09 3.79
CA PHE A 90 1.44 -31.70 2.47
C PHE A 90 2.88 -31.87 1.96
N VAL A 91 3.77 -30.92 2.26
CA VAL A 91 5.18 -31.00 1.85
C VAL A 91 5.89 -32.19 2.49
N GLU A 92 5.60 -32.49 3.75
CA GLU A 92 6.15 -33.66 4.45
C GLU A 92 5.80 -34.96 3.72
N ASP A 93 4.54 -35.12 3.29
CA ASP A 93 4.07 -36.29 2.53
C ASP A 93 4.73 -36.44 1.13
N TYR A 94 5.06 -35.34 0.43
CA TYR A 94 5.73 -35.40 -0.88
C TYR A 94 7.22 -35.77 -0.77
N PHE A 95 7.90 -35.39 0.32
CA PHE A 95 9.32 -35.70 0.53
C PHE A 95 9.57 -37.14 1.01
N HIS A 96 8.56 -37.87 1.48
CA HIS A 96 8.62 -39.30 1.78
C HIS A 96 8.55 -40.20 0.52
N THR A 97 9.18 -39.78 -0.57
CA THR A 97 9.40 -40.64 -1.74
C THR A 97 10.54 -41.62 -1.42
N PRO A 98 10.38 -42.95 -1.57
CA PRO A 98 11.40 -43.95 -1.23
C PRO A 98 12.69 -43.87 -2.05
N GLN A 99 12.76 -43.00 -3.06
CA GLN A 99 13.97 -42.72 -3.83
C GLN A 99 15.08 -42.10 -2.97
N SER A 100 14.74 -41.28 -1.96
CA SER A 100 15.75 -40.63 -1.12
C SER A 100 16.46 -41.63 -0.20
N GLU A 101 15.75 -42.65 0.31
CA GLU A 101 16.33 -43.74 1.10
C GLU A 101 17.24 -44.63 0.26
N GLN A 102 16.82 -45.01 -0.96
CA GLN A 102 17.67 -45.80 -1.86
C GLN A 102 18.91 -45.03 -2.33
N GLN A 103 18.78 -43.73 -2.59
CA GLN A 103 19.92 -42.88 -2.93
C GLN A 103 20.86 -42.68 -1.74
N ARG A 104 20.32 -42.52 -0.52
CA ARG A 104 21.12 -42.43 0.72
C ARG A 104 21.84 -43.74 1.02
N ALA A 105 21.19 -44.88 0.86
CA ALA A 105 21.81 -46.19 1.03
C ALA A 105 22.93 -46.43 0.00
N LYS A 106 22.70 -46.09 -1.28
CA LYS A 106 23.75 -46.20 -2.31
C LYS A 106 24.95 -45.29 -2.08
N VAL A 107 24.73 -44.07 -1.57
CA VAL A 107 25.82 -43.14 -1.23
C VAL A 107 26.59 -43.64 0.00
N ALA A 108 25.91 -44.22 0.99
CA ALA A 108 26.55 -44.84 2.14
C ALA A 108 27.38 -46.07 1.74
N ASP A 109 26.83 -46.98 0.95
CA ASP A 109 27.52 -48.18 0.44
C ASP A 109 28.77 -47.80 -0.37
N TYR A 110 28.68 -46.77 -1.21
CA TYR A 110 29.83 -46.26 -1.98
C TYR A 110 30.91 -45.67 -1.07
N ASN A 111 30.52 -44.90 -0.05
CA ASN A 111 31.46 -44.29 0.89
C ASN A 111 32.19 -45.34 1.74
N ASP A 112 31.48 -46.39 2.18
CA ASP A 112 32.07 -47.50 2.93
C ASP A 112 33.09 -48.27 2.08
N SER A 113 32.80 -48.48 0.79
CA SER A 113 33.74 -49.11 -0.14
C SER A 113 35.02 -48.27 -0.35
N ILE A 114 34.90 -46.94 -0.41
CA ILE A 114 36.07 -46.04 -0.49
C ILE A 114 36.91 -46.13 0.78
N ASN A 115 36.29 -46.09 1.95
CA ASN A 115 37.01 -46.19 3.22
C ASN A 115 37.74 -47.52 3.36
N GLN A 116 37.14 -48.61 2.88
CA GLN A 116 37.77 -49.92 2.92
C GLN A 116 39.00 -49.99 2.01
N ILE A 117 38.93 -49.40 0.80
CA ILE A 117 40.09 -49.30 -0.11
C ILE A 117 41.20 -48.47 0.53
N LEU A 118 40.86 -47.33 1.15
CA LEU A 118 41.83 -46.47 1.82
C LEU A 118 42.51 -47.20 2.98
N ILE A 119 41.77 -47.94 3.80
CA ILE A 119 42.33 -48.70 4.92
C ILE A 119 43.21 -49.86 4.43
N ASP A 120 42.85 -50.53 3.32
CA ASP A 120 43.66 -51.62 2.74
C ASP A 120 44.93 -51.11 2.05
N GLU A 121 44.86 -49.93 1.42
CA GLU A 121 46.02 -49.28 0.78
C GLU A 121 46.96 -48.63 1.82
N THR A 122 46.43 -48.22 2.98
CA THR A 122 47.24 -47.77 4.13
C THR A 122 47.64 -48.97 4.99
N SER A 123 48.64 -49.72 4.53
CA SER A 123 49.15 -50.89 5.24
C SER A 123 49.60 -50.55 6.67
N GLU A 124 49.21 -51.36 7.66
CA GLU A 124 49.55 -51.17 9.09
C GLU A 124 51.04 -50.93 9.32
N SER A 125 51.90 -51.51 8.47
CA SER A 125 53.35 -51.32 8.49
C SER A 125 53.80 -49.86 8.31
N LEU A 126 53.07 -49.04 7.54
CA LEU A 126 53.40 -47.62 7.35
C LEU A 126 52.94 -46.76 8.54
N ILE A 127 51.90 -47.20 9.24
CA ILE A 127 51.40 -46.53 10.45
C ILE A 127 52.37 -46.80 11.61
N GLU A 128 52.85 -48.04 11.74
CA GLU A 128 53.85 -48.41 12.74
C GLU A 128 55.18 -47.67 12.53
N ASP A 129 55.68 -47.58 11.30
CA ASP A 129 56.91 -46.82 10.99
C ASP A 129 56.77 -45.32 11.30
N TYR A 130 55.59 -44.72 11.06
CA TYR A 130 55.34 -43.32 11.39
C TYR A 130 55.27 -43.07 12.91
N VAL A 131 54.59 -43.96 13.66
CA VAL A 131 54.47 -43.84 15.12
C VAL A 131 55.82 -44.07 15.82
N ILE A 132 56.65 -44.98 15.31
CA ILE A 132 57.99 -45.23 15.84
C ILE A 132 58.95 -44.07 15.52
N ALA A 133 58.79 -43.42 14.36
CA ALA A 133 59.57 -42.24 13.98
C ALA A 133 59.24 -40.99 14.80
N GLU A 134 58.00 -40.85 15.30
CA GLU A 134 57.59 -39.72 16.15
C GLU A 134 57.82 -39.97 17.66
N ALA A 135 58.05 -41.23 18.06
CA ALA A 135 58.33 -41.61 19.45
C ALA A 135 59.84 -41.61 19.83
N ASN A 136 60.74 -41.41 18.86
CA ASN A 136 62.19 -41.23 19.07
C ASN A 136 62.59 -39.75 18.85
#